data_AF-A0A7X7EU32-F1
#
_entry.id   AF-A0A7X7EU32-F1
#
_cell.length_a   1.000
_cell.length_b   1.000
_cell.length_c   1.000
_cell.angle_alpha   90.00
_cell.angle_beta   90.00
_cell.angle_gamma   90.00
#
_symmetry.space_group_name_H-M   'P 1'
#
loop_
_entity.id
_entity.type
_entity.pdbx_description
1 polymer ?
#
loop_
_entity_poly.entity_id
_entity_poly.type
_entity_poly.pdbx_seq_one_letter_code
_entity_poly.pdbx_strand_id
1 'polypeptide(L)' 'MELLTGVPLPSSTSAITFDTPVMFMGSCFAGEIGYRMVSGKLPVMVNPHGTLFNPFSVA' A
#
# COMPACT_ATOMS: atom_id res chain seq x y z
N MET A 1 17.40 -26.96 -3.42
CA MET A 1 17.63 -25.64 -4.01
C MET A 1 16.84 -24.65 -3.16
N GLU A 2 17.52 -23.71 -2.50
CA GLU A 2 16.81 -22.64 -1.79
C GLU A 2 16.46 -21.54 -2.79
N LEU A 3 15.17 -21.36 -3.05
CA LEU A 3 14.64 -20.38 -4.01
C LEU A 3 14.31 -19.03 -3.36
N LEU A 4 14.59 -18.89 -2.06
CA LEU A 4 14.28 -17.70 -1.29
C LEU A 4 15.56 -17.16 -0.65
N THR A 5 15.76 -15.86 -0.77
CA THR A 5 16.82 -15.14 -0.06
C THR A 5 16.23 -14.55 1.21
N GLY A 6 16.69 -15.00 2.38
CA GLY A 6 16.31 -14.40 3.65
C GLY A 6 16.89 -12.99 3.78
N VAL A 7 16.02 -11.98 3.89
CA VAL A 7 16.44 -10.60 4.14
C VAL A 7 16.18 -10.29 5.62
N PRO A 8 17.20 -10.01 6.43
CA PRO A 8 16.99 -9.59 7.82
C PRO A 8 16.34 -8.20 7.85
N LEU A 9 15.15 -8.12 8.43
CA LEU A 9 14.41 -6.86 8.57
C LEU A 9 14.55 -6.32 10.00
N PRO A 10 15.01 -5.07 10.18
CA PRO A 10 15.01 -4.44 11.49
C PRO A 10 13.58 -4.17 11.95
N SER A 11 13.36 -4.11 13.27
CA SER A 11 12.09 -3.64 13.84
C SER A 11 11.83 -2.20 13.41
N SER A 12 10.63 -1.90 12.90
CA SER A 12 10.28 -0.51 12.55
C SER A 12 10.15 0.35 13.81
N THR A 13 10.71 1.55 13.79
CA THR A 13 10.54 2.53 14.88
C THR A 13 9.11 3.07 14.96
N SER A 14 8.37 3.06 13.84
CA SER A 14 7.00 3.56 13.75
C SER A 14 6.10 2.53 13.06
N ALA A 15 5.28 1.85 13.85
CA ALA A 15 4.28 0.92 13.32
C ALA A 15 3.01 1.67 12.94
N ILE A 16 2.33 1.19 11.89
CA ILE A 16 0.97 1.62 11.56
C ILE A 16 0.02 0.93 12.55
N THR A 17 -0.70 1.74 13.31
CA THR A 17 -1.73 1.31 14.26
C THR A 17 -3.12 1.69 13.75
N PHE A 18 -4.18 1.31 14.46
CA PHE A 18 -5.57 1.64 14.08
C PHE A 18 -5.89 3.14 14.12
N ASP A 19 -5.08 3.94 14.80
CA ASP A 19 -5.18 5.39 14.87
C ASP A 19 -4.30 6.12 13.83
N THR A 20 -3.44 5.39 13.09
CA THR A 20 -2.54 5.99 12.10
C THR A 20 -3.27 6.27 10.78
N PRO A 21 -3.43 7.53 10.35
CA PRO A 21 -4.03 7.84 9.06
C PRO A 21 -3.11 7.43 7.90
N VAL A 22 -3.65 6.75 6.89
CA VAL A 22 -2.86 6.24 5.76
C VAL A 22 -3.51 6.57 4.42
N MET A 23 -2.71 7.02 3.45
CA MET A 23 -3.16 7.23 2.06
C MET A 23 -2.63 6.11 1.17
N PHE A 24 -3.53 5.47 0.41
CA PHE A 24 -3.20 4.50 -0.62
C PHE A 24 -3.23 5.17 -2.00
N MET A 25 -2.09 5.13 -2.69
CA MET A 25 -1.92 5.72 -4.01
C MET A 25 -0.94 4.87 -4.83
N GLY A 26 -1.25 4.60 -6.09
CA GLY A 26 -0.43 3.76 -6.96
C GLY A 26 -1.24 3.08 -8.06
N SER A 27 -0.79 1.91 -8.47
CA SER A 27 -1.48 1.07 -9.46
C SER A 27 -2.86 0.58 -8.94
N CYS A 28 -3.58 -0.19 -9.75
CA CYS A 28 -4.84 -0.84 -9.33
C CYS A 28 -4.68 -1.67 -8.04
N PHE A 29 -3.49 -2.25 -7.81
CA PHE A 29 -3.18 -2.99 -6.59
C PHE A 29 -3.28 -2.11 -5.34
N ALA A 30 -2.75 -0.89 -5.38
CA ALA A 30 -2.80 0.02 -4.25
C ALA A 30 -4.25 0.38 -3.89
N GLY A 31 -5.11 0.56 -4.90
CA GLY A 31 -6.54 0.79 -4.70
C GLY A 31 -7.24 -0.39 -4.03
N GLU A 32 -7.03 -1.60 -4.54
CA GLU A 32 -7.63 -2.83 -4.00
C GLU A 32 -7.21 -3.08 -2.54
N ILE A 33 -5.92 -2.92 -2.22
CA ILE A 33 -5.46 -3.03 -0.83
C ILE A 33 -6.09 -1.93 0.04
N GLY A 34 -6.11 -0.68 -0.45
CA GLY A 34 -6.73 0.43 0.28
C GLY A 34 -8.19 0.15 0.64
N TYR A 35 -9.00 -0.36 -0.29
CA TYR A 35 -10.40 -0.71 -0.01
C TYR A 35 -10.56 -1.85 1.01
N ARG A 36 -9.65 -2.82 1.04
CA ARG A 36 -9.62 -3.85 2.10
C ARG A 36 -9.26 -3.26 3.47
N MET A 37 -8.38 -2.26 3.51
CA MET A 37 -8.07 -1.57 4.78
C MET A 37 -9.27 -0.72 5.25
N VAL A 38 -10.01 -0.10 4.32
CA VAL A 38 -11.26 0.62 4.63
C VAL A 38 -12.30 -0.34 5.21
N SER A 39 -12.47 -1.53 4.61
CA SER A 39 -13.40 -2.53 5.14
C SER A 39 -12.98 -3.04 6.53
N GLY A 40 -11.66 -3.12 6.77
CA GLY A 40 -11.02 -3.36 8.06
C GLY A 40 -11.04 -2.20 9.05
N LYS A 41 -11.72 -1.08 8.75
CA LYS A 41 -11.91 0.10 9.61
C LYS A 41 -10.64 0.86 9.99
N LEU A 42 -9.55 0.70 9.23
CA LEU A 42 -8.43 1.63 9.36
C LEU A 42 -8.82 3.03 8.84
N PRO A 43 -8.25 4.11 9.39
CA PRO A 43 -8.46 5.48 8.90
C PRO A 43 -7.67 5.70 7.61
N VAL A 44 -8.18 5.14 6.52
CA VAL A 44 -7.51 5.13 5.20
C VAL A 44 -8.23 5.97 4.15
N MET A 45 -7.45 6.61 3.29
CA MET A 45 -7.91 7.30 2.07
C MET A 45 -7.34 6.59 0.84
N VAL A 46 -8.21 6.14 -0.06
CA VAL A 46 -7.79 5.70 -1.40
C VAL A 46 -7.76 6.93 -2.31
N ASN A 47 -6.69 7.08 -3.10
CA ASN A 47 -6.51 8.23 -4.00
C ASN A 47 -7.80 8.50 -4.81
N PRO A 48 -8.45 9.67 -4.65
CA PRO A 48 -9.71 9.97 -5.33
C PRO A 48 -9.55 10.17 -6.84
N HIS A 49 -8.32 10.37 -7.32
CA HIS A 49 -8.01 10.52 -8.75
C HIS A 49 -7.79 9.17 -9.46
N GLY A 50 -8.00 8.05 -8.76
CA GLY A 50 -7.91 6.72 -9.33
C GLY A 50 -6.48 6.18 -9.46
N THR A 51 -6.33 5.20 -10.35
CA THR A 51 -5.07 4.49 -10.58
C THR A 51 -4.03 5.41 -11.21
N LEU A 52 -2.84 5.44 -10.62
CA LEU A 52 -1.69 6.11 -11.21
C LEU A 52 -1.05 5.21 -12.27
N PHE A 53 -0.92 5.75 -13.47
CA PHE A 53 -0.18 5.13 -14.57
C PHE A 53 1.18 5.81 -14.74
N ASN A 54 2.18 5.03 -15.14
CA ASN A 54 3.45 5.59 -15.58
C ASN A 54 3.22 6.27 -16.95
N PRO A 55 3.43 7.59 -17.10
CA PRO A 55 3.21 8.30 -18.35
C PRO A 55 3.96 7.68 -19.53
N PHE A 56 5.20 7.21 -19.32
CA PHE A 56 6.00 6.56 -20.36
C PHE A 56 5.45 5.21 -20.82
N SER A 57 4.64 4.53 -20.00
CA SER A 57 4.05 3.23 -20.34
C SER A 57 2.73 3.33 -21.10
N VAL A 58 2.12 4.53 -21.15
CA VAL A 58 0.78 4.77 -21.74
C VAL A 58 0.80 5.78 -22.89
N ALA A 59 1.98 6.23 -23.31
CA ALA A 59 2.20 7.12 -24.45
C ALA A 59 2.13 6.39 -25.79
#